data_AF-A0A5R9Q7C1-F1
#
_entry.id   AF-A0A5R9Q7C1-F1
#
_cell.length_a   1.000
_cell.length_b   1.000
_cell.length_c   1.000
_cell.angle_alpha   90.00
_cell.angle_beta   90.00
_cell.angle_gamma   90.00
#
_symmetry.space_group_name_H-M   'P 1'
#
loop_
_entity.id
_entity.type
_entity.pdbx_description
1 polymer ?
#
loop_
_entity_poly.entity_id
_entity_poly.type
_entity_poly.pdbx_seq_one_letter_code
_entity_poly.pdbx_strand_id
1 'polypeptide(L)'
;MINIKPIYIFTAAVFVLLSLLFYLGQENKIAQAVELQSEQVAKRVSLDVSSLPLAEPLFNYAGNQQEVDIYIEQLNLQLDLLDSRVKVESISTVKPSNKTFLELFANYKTIYLVLIADTSHVKYTYIIVMLLTFANALLYRKVFRKHIENRVKKRVASVETIKPKLVVDLYSKSLFIEGTSDIQSQLANKPLCFYLAMIEFSHAYPDLNLHLNKDVPVELLTIAEKYFHRLSVLGHTVRKRPNFSNSLEKTLSEIRAALDEILRESPELKAKLYPPKAHGEGSRSKLHSYGLKDLLDSDYEIRGK
;
A
#
# COMPACT_ATOMS: atom_id res chain seq x y z
N MET A 1 -14.61 -13.64 26.19
CA MET A 1 -13.73 -13.59 24.99
C MET A 1 -12.74 -12.46 25.17
N ILE A 2 -11.45 -12.75 25.30
CA ILE A 2 -10.41 -11.73 25.49
C ILE A 2 -10.12 -11.09 24.13
N ASN A 3 -10.41 -9.80 23.98
CA ASN A 3 -10.10 -9.02 22.78
C ASN A 3 -8.58 -8.74 22.72
N ILE A 4 -7.83 -9.70 22.20
CA ILE A 4 -6.39 -9.55 22.00
C ILE A 4 -6.17 -8.56 20.85
N LYS A 5 -5.46 -7.45 21.11
CA LYS A 5 -5.12 -6.47 20.07
C LYS A 5 -4.25 -7.15 19.00
N PRO A 6 -4.44 -6.84 17.70
CA PRO A 6 -3.73 -7.49 16.59
C PRO A 6 -2.20 -7.35 16.68
N ILE A 7 -1.71 -6.29 17.35
CA ILE A 7 -0.28 -6.10 17.61
C ILE A 7 0.33 -7.24 18.43
N TYR A 8 -0.37 -7.76 19.44
CA TYR A 8 0.17 -8.82 20.30
C TYR A 8 0.27 -10.15 19.56
N ILE A 9 -0.72 -10.43 18.69
CA ILE A 9 -0.72 -11.63 17.84
C ILE A 9 0.45 -11.56 16.86
N PHE A 10 0.65 -10.42 16.20
CA PHE A 10 1.78 -10.22 15.29
C PHE A 10 3.12 -10.37 16.00
N THR A 11 3.31 -9.74 17.17
CA THR A 11 4.57 -9.85 17.92
C THR A 11 4.84 -11.27 18.39
N ALA A 12 3.80 -12.00 18.83
CA ALA A 12 3.95 -13.39 19.23
C ALA A 12 4.32 -14.29 18.05
N ALA A 13 3.68 -14.11 16.89
CA ALA A 13 4.00 -14.85 15.68
C ALA A 13 5.45 -14.61 15.22
N VAL A 14 5.89 -13.35 15.20
CA VAL A 14 7.28 -12.99 14.85
C VAL A 14 8.27 -13.58 15.85
N PHE A 15 7.98 -13.54 17.15
CA PHE A 15 8.83 -14.12 18.18
C PHE A 15 9.02 -15.62 17.99
N VAL A 16 7.92 -16.36 17.77
CA VAL A 16 7.96 -17.82 17.56
C VAL A 16 8.75 -18.16 16.30
N LEU A 17 8.49 -17.44 15.20
CA LEU A 17 9.20 -17.66 13.94
C LEU A 17 10.70 -17.42 14.08
N LEU A 18 11.10 -16.28 14.66
CA LEU A 18 12.51 -15.95 14.84
C LEU A 18 13.21 -16.89 15.82
N SER A 19 12.53 -17.32 16.88
CA SER A 19 13.08 -18.29 17.83
C SER A 19 13.34 -19.64 17.17
N LEU A 20 12.41 -20.11 16.33
CA LEU A 20 12.56 -21.36 15.59
C LEU A 20 13.70 -21.29 14.57
N LEU A 21 13.77 -20.21 13.79
CA LEU A 21 14.86 -20.01 12.83
C LEU A 21 16.23 -19.94 13.52
N PHE A 22 16.29 -19.28 14.66
CA PHE A 22 17.53 -19.15 15.43
C PHE A 22 17.97 -20.46 16.07
N TYR A 23 17.02 -21.25 16.60
CA TYR A 23 17.27 -22.59 17.12
C TYR A 23 17.88 -23.49 16.04
N LEU A 24 17.23 -23.59 14.88
CA LEU A 24 17.72 -24.38 13.74
C LEU A 24 19.09 -23.88 13.25
N GLY A 25 19.32 -22.56 13.27
CA GLY A 25 20.60 -21.97 12.93
C GLY A 25 21.72 -22.35 13.91
N GLN A 26 21.43 -22.41 15.21
CA GLN A 26 22.41 -22.89 16.20
C GLN A 26 22.69 -24.38 16.05
N GLU A 27 21.66 -25.22 15.94
CA GLU A 27 21.83 -26.66 15.73
C GLU A 27 22.76 -26.96 14.57
N ASN A 28 22.50 -26.35 13.40
CA ASN A 28 23.32 -26.54 12.22
C ASN A 28 24.77 -26.07 12.42
N LYS A 29 24.97 -24.92 13.08
CA LYS A 29 26.32 -24.41 13.38
C LYS A 29 27.06 -25.30 14.38
N ILE A 30 26.39 -25.82 15.39
CA ILE A 30 26.97 -26.72 16.38
C ILE A 30 27.38 -28.03 15.69
N ALA A 31 26.50 -28.61 14.87
CA ALA A 31 26.80 -29.82 14.12
C ALA A 31 28.03 -29.65 13.21
N GLN A 32 28.08 -28.57 12.41
CA GLN A 32 29.23 -28.27 11.55
C GLN A 32 30.52 -28.03 12.33
N ALA A 33 30.43 -27.31 13.47
CA ALA A 33 31.59 -27.07 14.31
C ALA A 33 32.14 -28.36 14.91
N VAL A 34 31.26 -29.24 15.41
CA VAL A 34 31.64 -30.56 15.94
C VAL A 34 32.29 -31.41 14.86
N GLU A 35 31.71 -31.48 13.66
CA GLU A 35 32.26 -32.24 12.53
C GLU A 35 33.66 -31.74 12.16
N LEU A 36 33.81 -30.43 11.90
CA LEU A 36 35.09 -29.84 11.51
C LEU A 36 36.15 -29.96 12.62
N GLN A 37 35.79 -29.73 13.87
CA GLN A 37 36.71 -29.90 15.00
C GLN A 37 37.11 -31.36 15.20
N SER A 38 36.17 -32.30 15.00
CA SER A 38 36.47 -33.74 15.08
C SER A 38 37.48 -34.17 14.02
N GLU A 39 37.37 -33.67 12.79
CA GLU A 39 38.34 -33.92 11.71
C GLU A 39 39.71 -33.28 12.01
N GLN A 40 39.73 -32.07 12.57
CA GLN A 40 40.98 -31.42 12.96
C GLN A 40 41.71 -32.18 14.06
N VAL A 41 40.98 -32.62 15.08
CA VAL A 41 41.53 -33.46 16.16
C VAL A 41 42.01 -34.79 15.60
N ALA A 42 41.20 -35.46 14.76
CA ALA A 42 41.58 -36.71 14.10
C ALA A 42 42.88 -36.54 13.29
N LYS A 43 42.99 -35.49 12.47
CA LYS A 43 44.18 -35.19 11.69
C LYS A 43 45.41 -34.94 12.58
N ARG A 44 45.25 -34.21 13.68
CA ARG A 44 46.33 -33.97 14.64
C ARG A 44 46.81 -35.26 15.28
N VAL A 45 45.88 -36.07 15.78
CA VAL A 45 46.17 -37.39 16.35
C VAL A 45 46.84 -38.29 15.32
N SER A 46 46.40 -38.29 14.06
CA SER A 46 47.04 -39.06 12.99
C SER A 46 48.51 -38.68 12.73
N LEU A 47 48.87 -37.40 12.90
CA LEU A 47 50.27 -36.96 12.79
C LEU A 47 51.10 -37.43 13.99
N ASP A 48 50.55 -37.31 15.19
CA ASP A 48 51.25 -37.62 16.44
C ASP A 48 51.24 -39.13 16.76
N VAL A 49 50.47 -39.91 16.02
CA VAL A 49 50.23 -41.34 16.23
C VAL A 49 51.48 -42.22 16.23
N SER A 50 52.50 -41.81 15.46
CA SER A 50 53.79 -42.49 15.39
C SER A 50 54.62 -42.34 16.68
N SER A 51 54.39 -41.27 17.44
CA SER A 51 55.05 -41.00 18.72
C SER A 51 54.29 -41.53 19.94
N LEU A 52 53.03 -41.94 19.78
CA LEU A 52 52.23 -42.42 20.90
C LEU A 52 52.56 -43.89 21.24
N PRO A 53 52.84 -44.21 22.52
CA PRO A 53 53.18 -45.57 22.98
C PRO A 53 51.91 -46.43 23.14
N LEU A 54 51.21 -46.67 22.04
CA LEU A 54 50.01 -47.50 21.99
C LEU A 54 50.36 -48.99 21.99
N ALA A 55 49.47 -49.83 22.52
CA ALA A 55 49.65 -51.28 22.51
C ALA A 55 49.71 -51.83 21.07
N GLU A 56 50.70 -52.69 20.79
CA GLU A 56 50.91 -53.31 19.48
C GLU A 56 50.91 -54.84 19.59
N PRO A 57 49.79 -55.50 19.23
CA PRO A 57 49.68 -56.95 19.32
C PRO A 57 50.70 -57.70 18.45
N LEU A 58 51.08 -57.13 17.31
CA LEU A 58 52.08 -57.70 16.38
C LEU A 58 53.47 -57.82 17.01
N PHE A 59 53.80 -56.95 17.97
CA PHE A 59 55.13 -56.88 18.59
C PHE A 59 55.12 -57.29 20.07
N ASN A 60 54.00 -57.84 20.58
CA ASN A 60 53.79 -58.13 22.01
C ASN A 60 54.07 -56.93 22.93
N TYR A 61 53.88 -55.70 22.42
CA TYR A 61 54.09 -54.48 23.18
C TYR A 61 52.78 -54.07 23.84
N ALA A 62 52.75 -54.02 25.18
CA ALA A 62 51.55 -53.70 25.94
C ALA A 62 51.15 -52.21 25.91
N GLY A 63 52.01 -51.33 25.37
CA GLY A 63 51.81 -49.88 25.41
C GLY A 63 52.13 -49.25 26.76
N ASN A 64 52.12 -47.92 26.79
CA ASN A 64 52.19 -47.12 28.01
C ASN A 64 50.94 -46.25 28.13
N GLN A 65 49.92 -46.75 28.83
CA GLN A 65 48.64 -46.05 28.97
C GLN A 65 48.80 -44.70 29.71
N GLN A 66 49.72 -44.59 30.67
CA GLN A 66 49.92 -43.35 31.43
C GLN A 66 50.38 -42.20 30.54
N GLU A 67 51.28 -42.47 29.60
CA GLU A 67 51.80 -41.46 28.68
C GLU A 67 50.75 -41.06 27.62
N VAL A 68 49.88 -42.00 27.22
CA VAL A 68 48.72 -41.71 26.37
C VAL A 68 47.71 -40.83 27.12
N ASP A 69 47.45 -41.10 28.39
CA ASP A 69 46.52 -40.30 29.22
C ASP A 69 47.06 -38.87 29.41
N ILE A 70 48.38 -38.71 29.65
CA ILE A 70 49.04 -37.40 29.73
C ILE A 70 48.91 -36.65 28.40
N TYR A 71 49.10 -37.32 27.27
CA TYR A 71 48.91 -36.71 25.95
C TYR A 71 47.46 -36.24 25.75
N ILE A 72 46.48 -37.07 26.12
CA ILE A 72 45.05 -36.72 26.03
C ILE A 72 44.74 -35.51 26.91
N GLU A 73 45.27 -35.45 28.13
CA GLU A 73 45.10 -34.30 29.03
C GLU A 73 45.68 -33.02 28.42
N GLN A 74 46.91 -33.07 27.90
CA GLN A 74 47.55 -31.92 27.25
C GLN A 74 46.78 -31.45 26.01
N LEU A 75 46.30 -32.40 25.18
CA LEU A 75 45.50 -32.08 24.01
C LEU A 75 44.16 -31.45 24.42
N ASN A 76 43.48 -32.00 25.42
CA ASN A 76 42.22 -31.44 25.93
C ASN A 76 42.41 -30.05 26.55
N LEU A 77 43.52 -29.78 27.22
CA LEU A 77 43.86 -28.44 27.70
C LEU A 77 44.01 -27.45 26.54
N GLN A 78 44.65 -27.85 25.44
CA GLN A 78 44.75 -27.01 24.24
C GLN A 78 43.38 -26.81 23.57
N LEU A 79 42.55 -27.85 23.51
CA LEU A 79 41.20 -27.77 22.97
C LEU A 79 40.30 -26.84 23.80
N ASP A 80 40.43 -26.86 25.13
CA ASP A 80 39.72 -25.97 26.04
C ASP A 80 40.18 -24.51 25.86
N LEU A 81 41.48 -24.25 25.65
CA LEU A 81 41.99 -22.92 25.33
C LEU A 81 41.46 -22.37 23.99
N LEU A 82 41.13 -23.25 23.05
CA LEU A 82 40.57 -22.90 21.75
C LEU A 82 39.03 -22.85 21.74
N ASP A 83 38.37 -23.02 22.90
CA ASP A 83 36.91 -23.12 23.02
C ASP A 83 36.32 -24.19 22.08
N SER A 84 37.04 -25.31 21.96
CA SER A 84 36.61 -26.47 21.16
C SER A 84 35.40 -27.13 21.80
N ARG A 85 34.43 -27.52 20.95
CA ARG A 85 33.26 -28.30 21.37
C ARG A 85 33.55 -29.78 21.44
N VAL A 86 34.75 -30.21 21.07
CA VAL A 86 35.15 -31.61 21.02
C VAL A 86 36.28 -31.84 22.00
N LYS A 87 36.16 -32.90 22.80
CA LYS A 87 37.22 -33.42 23.68
C LYS A 87 37.55 -34.86 23.33
N VAL A 88 38.80 -35.25 23.55
CA VAL A 88 39.27 -36.62 23.39
C VAL A 88 39.01 -37.39 24.68
N GLU A 89 38.31 -38.51 24.58
CA GLU A 89 38.07 -39.42 25.71
C GLU A 89 39.14 -40.51 25.77
N SER A 90 39.41 -41.17 24.64
CA SER A 90 40.40 -42.24 24.59
C SER A 90 40.98 -42.44 23.19
N ILE A 91 42.21 -42.97 23.16
CA ILE A 91 42.93 -43.39 21.96
C ILE A 91 43.38 -44.83 22.20
N SER A 92 42.90 -45.78 21.39
CA SER A 92 43.20 -47.20 21.58
C SER A 92 43.40 -47.94 20.26
N THR A 93 44.14 -49.05 20.29
CA THR A 93 44.25 -49.99 19.14
C THR A 93 43.18 -51.08 19.17
N VAL A 94 42.44 -51.17 20.28
CA VAL A 94 41.28 -52.05 20.42
C VAL A 94 40.01 -51.28 20.07
N LYS A 95 39.14 -51.93 19.28
CA LYS A 95 37.85 -51.37 18.88
C LYS A 95 36.95 -51.17 20.10
N PRO A 96 36.49 -49.94 20.38
CA PRO A 96 35.60 -49.68 21.50
C PRO A 96 34.18 -50.22 21.21
N SER A 97 33.58 -50.84 22.22
CA SER A 97 32.18 -51.28 22.18
C SER A 97 31.27 -50.15 22.68
N ASN A 98 30.20 -49.85 21.96
CA ASN A 98 29.13 -48.90 22.33
C ASN A 98 29.49 -47.42 22.40
N LYS A 99 30.50 -46.95 21.65
CA LYS A 99 30.81 -45.52 21.52
C LYS A 99 31.00 -45.13 20.06
N THR A 100 30.69 -43.87 19.73
CA THR A 100 31.05 -43.31 18.42
C THR A 100 32.55 -43.13 18.39
N PHE A 101 33.21 -43.74 17.41
CA PHE A 101 34.66 -43.69 17.24
C PHE A 101 35.02 -43.30 15.82
N LEU A 102 36.19 -42.68 15.66
CA LEU A 102 36.83 -42.45 14.37
C LEU A 102 37.95 -43.46 14.20
N GLU A 103 38.01 -44.07 13.01
CA GLU A 103 39.08 -44.98 12.63
C GLU A 103 40.21 -44.18 11.95
N LEU A 104 41.40 -44.26 12.52
CA LEU A 104 42.62 -43.65 11.97
C LEU A 104 43.53 -44.78 11.47
N PHE A 105 43.94 -44.69 10.21
CA PHE A 105 44.85 -45.65 9.60
C PHE A 105 46.30 -45.16 9.72
N ALA A 106 47.10 -45.84 10.52
CA ALA A 106 48.55 -45.68 10.54
C ALA A 106 49.19 -46.77 9.66
N ASN A 107 50.47 -46.60 9.29
CA ASN A 107 51.17 -47.46 8.34
C ASN A 107 51.06 -48.98 8.63
N TYR A 108 50.88 -49.40 9.89
CA TYR A 108 50.79 -50.81 10.29
C TYR A 108 49.77 -51.10 11.42
N LYS A 109 48.91 -50.14 11.78
CA LYS A 109 47.90 -50.32 12.85
C LYS A 109 46.69 -49.42 12.64
N THR A 110 45.51 -49.92 13.00
CA THR A 110 44.28 -49.12 13.06
C THR A 110 44.10 -48.60 14.47
N ILE A 111 43.80 -47.32 14.60
CA ILE A 111 43.66 -46.63 15.87
C ILE A 111 42.25 -46.08 15.95
N TYR A 112 41.62 -46.33 17.09
CA TYR A 112 40.27 -45.90 17.40
C TYR A 112 40.35 -44.68 18.31
N LEU A 113 39.80 -43.58 17.83
CA LEU A 113 39.70 -42.31 18.55
C LEU A 113 38.26 -42.12 19.02
N VAL A 114 38.06 -41.99 20.33
CA VAL A 114 36.75 -41.71 20.92
C VAL A 114 36.68 -40.25 21.31
N LEU A 115 35.65 -39.56 20.80
CA LEU A 115 35.44 -38.13 20.99
C LEU A 115 34.13 -37.87 21.74
N ILE A 116 34.16 -36.88 22.63
CA ILE A 116 32.98 -36.35 23.32
C ILE A 116 32.70 -34.97 22.74
N ALA A 117 31.49 -34.77 22.23
CA ALA A 117 31.05 -33.50 21.66
C ALA A 117 30.08 -32.77 22.60
N ASP A 118 30.26 -31.46 22.74
CA ASP A 118 29.35 -30.55 23.42
C ASP A 118 28.31 -29.98 22.44
N THR A 119 27.10 -30.53 22.53
CA THR A 119 25.92 -30.10 21.77
C THR A 119 25.10 -29.01 22.47
N SER A 120 25.64 -28.42 23.55
CA SER A 120 24.95 -27.39 24.31
C SER A 120 24.76 -26.10 23.50
N HIS A 121 23.54 -25.57 23.59
CA HIS A 121 23.16 -24.31 22.96
C HIS A 121 23.61 -23.12 23.79
N VAL A 122 24.04 -22.07 23.10
CA VAL A 122 24.54 -20.86 23.73
C VAL A 122 23.36 -19.95 24.10
N LYS A 123 22.78 -20.15 25.29
CA LYS A 123 21.52 -19.53 25.73
C LYS A 123 21.51 -18.00 25.70
N TYR A 124 22.62 -17.34 26.04
CA TYR A 124 22.64 -15.87 26.10
C TYR A 124 22.43 -15.21 24.73
N THR A 125 22.77 -15.89 23.63
CA THR A 125 22.63 -15.35 22.28
C THR A 125 21.16 -15.16 21.85
N TYR A 126 20.21 -15.80 22.54
CA TYR A 126 18.77 -15.59 22.33
C TYR A 126 18.30 -14.16 22.66
N ILE A 127 19.13 -13.36 23.36
CA ILE A 127 18.85 -11.92 23.55
C ILE A 127 18.72 -11.18 22.21
N ILE A 128 19.43 -11.64 21.18
CA ILE A 128 19.35 -11.07 19.82
C ILE A 128 17.95 -11.27 19.24
N VAL A 129 17.36 -12.45 19.45
CA VAL A 129 15.98 -12.76 19.02
C VAL A 129 14.98 -11.84 19.72
N MET A 130 15.18 -11.59 21.02
CA MET A 130 14.34 -10.66 21.78
C MET A 130 14.46 -9.22 21.27
N LEU A 131 15.68 -8.75 20.99
CA LEU A 131 15.93 -7.41 20.43
C LEU A 131 15.30 -7.25 19.04
N LEU A 132 15.46 -8.24 18.15
CA LEU A 132 14.86 -8.25 16.82
C LEU A 132 13.33 -8.25 16.88
N THR A 133 12.75 -9.03 17.78
CA THR A 133 11.30 -9.06 18.01
C THR A 133 10.79 -7.70 18.48
N PHE A 134 11.50 -7.09 19.44
CA PHE A 134 11.15 -5.75 19.94
C PHE A 134 11.26 -4.68 18.84
N ALA A 135 12.31 -4.70 18.02
CA ALA A 135 12.46 -3.79 16.89
C ALA A 135 11.31 -3.94 15.88
N ASN A 136 10.92 -5.19 15.55
CA ASN A 136 9.78 -5.46 14.68
C ASN A 136 8.45 -4.97 15.28
N ALA A 137 8.26 -5.10 16.59
CA ALA A 137 7.09 -4.57 17.28
C ALA A 137 6.98 -3.04 17.16
N LEU A 138 8.12 -2.33 17.32
CA LEU A 138 8.18 -0.88 17.16
C LEU A 138 7.90 -0.44 15.72
N LEU A 139 8.47 -1.13 14.74
CA LEU A 139 8.21 -0.88 13.32
C LEU A 139 6.74 -1.11 12.97
N TYR A 140 6.18 -2.24 13.40
CA TYR A 140 4.76 -2.53 13.23
C TYR A 140 3.89 -1.42 13.83
N ARG A 141 4.20 -0.97 15.06
CA ARG A 141 3.47 0.14 15.69
C ARG A 141 3.56 1.43 14.88
N LYS A 142 4.74 1.80 14.36
CA LYS A 142 4.90 3.00 13.52
C LYS A 142 4.14 2.89 12.19
N VAL A 143 4.26 1.76 11.49
CA VAL A 143 3.59 1.53 10.20
C VAL A 143 2.08 1.46 10.37
N PHE A 144 1.59 0.77 11.40
CA PHE A 144 0.18 0.67 11.70
C PHE A 144 -0.42 2.02 12.13
N ARG A 145 0.29 2.79 12.94
CA ARG A 145 -0.11 4.18 13.27
C ARG A 145 -0.19 5.04 12.01
N LYS A 146 0.81 5.00 11.13
CA LYS A 146 0.79 5.73 9.86
C LYS A 146 -0.32 5.25 8.93
N HIS A 147 -0.63 3.96 8.91
CA HIS A 147 -1.77 3.42 8.16
C HIS A 147 -3.11 3.90 8.71
N ILE A 148 -3.28 3.94 10.04
CA ILE A 148 -4.48 4.52 10.67
C ILE A 148 -4.56 6.00 10.34
N GLU A 149 -3.48 6.77 10.55
CA GLU A 149 -3.44 8.21 10.23
C GLU A 149 -3.74 8.46 8.74
N ASN A 150 -3.20 7.65 7.83
CA ASN A 150 -3.49 7.74 6.41
C ASN A 150 -4.93 7.34 6.07
N ARG A 151 -5.50 6.33 6.74
CA ARG A 151 -6.92 5.97 6.55
C ARG A 151 -7.86 7.02 7.16
N VAL A 152 -7.50 7.62 8.28
CA VAL A 152 -8.24 8.75 8.88
C VAL A 152 -8.11 9.96 7.97
N LYS A 153 -6.92 10.33 7.51
CA LYS A 153 -6.73 11.40 6.50
C LYS A 153 -7.47 11.10 5.20
N LYS A 154 -7.51 9.85 4.73
CA LYS A 154 -8.29 9.45 3.54
C LYS A 154 -9.80 9.48 3.79
N ARG A 155 -10.26 9.16 5.00
CA ARG A 155 -11.68 9.29 5.42
C ARG A 155 -12.09 10.73 5.70
N VAL A 156 -11.17 11.58 6.14
CA VAL A 156 -11.40 13.02 6.35
C VAL A 156 -11.30 13.76 5.02
N ALA A 157 -10.40 13.36 4.12
CA ALA A 157 -10.33 13.85 2.75
C ALA A 157 -11.50 13.38 1.85
N SER A 158 -12.31 12.41 2.30
CA SER A 158 -13.59 12.09 1.65
C SER A 158 -14.77 12.91 2.18
N VAL A 159 -14.50 13.96 2.97
CA VAL A 159 -15.45 15.04 3.25
C VAL A 159 -14.83 16.35 2.76
N GLU A 160 -14.34 16.37 1.52
CA GLU A 160 -14.58 17.58 0.74
C GLU A 160 -16.10 17.63 0.60
N THR A 161 -16.73 18.63 1.19
CA THR A 161 -18.03 19.10 0.75
C THR A 161 -17.86 19.48 -0.71
N ILE A 162 -18.02 18.49 -1.61
CA ILE A 162 -18.13 18.71 -3.04
C ILE A 162 -19.29 19.69 -3.14
N LYS A 163 -18.98 20.96 -3.41
CA LYS A 163 -20.02 21.94 -3.64
C LYS A 163 -20.85 21.37 -4.80
N PRO A 164 -22.18 21.24 -4.64
CA PRO A 164 -23.01 20.73 -5.71
C PRO A 164 -22.72 21.57 -6.95
N LYS A 165 -22.54 20.91 -8.11
CA LYS A 165 -22.21 21.54 -9.38
C LYS A 165 -23.29 21.20 -10.39
N LEU A 166 -23.76 22.17 -11.17
CA LEU A 166 -24.75 21.92 -12.21
C LEU A 166 -24.07 21.26 -13.42
N VAL A 167 -24.43 20.03 -13.75
CA VAL A 167 -23.95 19.33 -14.93
C VAL A 167 -24.98 19.46 -16.05
N VAL A 168 -24.55 20.02 -17.17
CA VAL A 168 -25.30 20.08 -18.43
C VAL A 168 -24.70 19.07 -19.40
N ASP A 169 -25.43 17.99 -19.66
CA ASP A 169 -24.96 16.93 -20.55
C ASP A 169 -25.61 17.04 -21.94
N LEU A 170 -24.78 17.35 -22.95
CA LEU A 170 -25.20 17.45 -24.35
C LEU A 170 -25.51 16.09 -24.98
N TYR A 171 -24.95 14.97 -24.48
CA TYR A 171 -25.21 13.63 -25.02
C TYR A 171 -26.59 13.10 -24.65
N SER A 172 -27.07 13.44 -23.45
CA SER A 172 -28.39 13.03 -22.95
C SER A 172 -29.42 14.17 -22.99
N LYS A 173 -29.00 15.40 -23.35
CA LYS A 173 -29.80 16.63 -23.29
C LYS A 173 -30.45 16.86 -21.92
N SER A 174 -29.66 16.61 -20.88
CA SER A 174 -30.15 16.63 -19.52
C SER A 174 -29.38 17.57 -18.63
N LEU A 175 -30.07 18.03 -17.60
CA LEU A 175 -29.54 18.83 -16.51
C LEU A 175 -29.68 18.02 -15.22
N PHE A 176 -28.63 17.99 -14.41
CA PHE A 176 -28.64 17.37 -13.08
C PHE A 176 -27.55 17.98 -12.19
N ILE A 177 -27.62 17.73 -10.88
CA ILE A 177 -26.57 18.16 -9.93
C ILE A 177 -25.60 16.99 -9.73
N GLU A 178 -24.31 17.29 -9.77
CA GLU A 178 -23.26 16.31 -9.47
C GLU A 178 -23.44 15.74 -8.05
N GLY A 179 -23.61 14.42 -7.96
CA GLY A 179 -23.85 13.72 -6.70
C GLY A 179 -25.32 13.34 -6.43
N THR A 180 -26.28 13.89 -7.19
CA THR A 180 -27.72 13.57 -7.05
C THR A 180 -28.24 12.95 -8.35
N SER A 181 -28.18 11.61 -8.45
CA SER A 181 -28.55 10.87 -9.67
C SER A 181 -30.06 10.74 -9.91
N ASP A 182 -30.90 11.02 -8.91
CA ASP A 182 -32.34 10.79 -9.00
C ASP A 182 -33.14 11.96 -9.60
N ILE A 183 -32.55 13.15 -9.69
CA ILE A 183 -33.25 14.35 -10.17
C ILE A 183 -32.59 14.83 -11.46
N GLN A 184 -33.23 14.52 -12.58
CA GLN A 184 -32.77 14.89 -13.92
C GLN A 184 -33.92 15.57 -14.67
N SER A 185 -33.67 16.78 -15.21
CA SER A 185 -34.64 17.46 -16.08
C SER A 185 -34.11 17.52 -17.51
N GLN A 186 -34.99 17.28 -18.48
CA GLN A 186 -34.66 17.35 -19.90
C GLN A 186 -35.17 18.65 -20.50
N LEU A 187 -34.31 19.34 -21.27
CA LEU A 187 -34.68 20.54 -21.99
C LEU A 187 -34.86 20.28 -23.48
N ALA A 188 -35.79 21.00 -24.09
CA ALA A 188 -35.89 21.06 -25.55
C ALA A 188 -34.63 21.74 -26.15
N ASN A 189 -34.31 21.39 -27.40
CA ASN A 189 -33.05 21.80 -28.04
C ASN A 189 -32.84 23.33 -28.04
N LYS A 190 -33.88 24.13 -28.31
CA LYS A 190 -33.77 25.60 -28.35
C LYS A 190 -33.49 26.19 -26.95
N PRO A 191 -34.29 25.90 -25.90
CA PRO A 191 -33.96 26.27 -24.52
C PRO A 191 -32.58 25.83 -24.05
N LEU A 192 -32.18 24.58 -24.33
CA LEU A 192 -30.89 24.04 -23.92
C LEU A 192 -29.71 24.82 -24.53
N CYS A 193 -29.73 25.04 -25.85
CA CYS A 193 -28.68 25.82 -26.53
C CYS A 193 -28.63 27.27 -26.04
N PHE A 194 -29.81 27.87 -25.83
CA PHE A 194 -29.89 29.25 -25.34
C PHE A 194 -29.35 29.38 -23.92
N TYR A 195 -29.66 28.43 -23.04
CA TYR A 195 -29.16 28.42 -21.67
C TYR A 195 -27.63 28.22 -21.60
N LEU A 196 -27.08 27.28 -22.38
CA LEU A 196 -25.63 27.09 -22.50
C LEU A 196 -24.94 28.36 -23.00
N ALA A 197 -25.53 29.02 -24.00
CA ALA A 197 -25.03 30.30 -24.49
C ALA A 197 -25.11 31.39 -23.42
N MET A 198 -26.17 31.44 -22.63
CA MET A 198 -26.27 32.39 -21.51
C MET A 198 -25.19 32.17 -20.46
N ILE A 199 -24.89 30.92 -20.09
CA ILE A 199 -23.82 30.61 -19.13
C ILE A 199 -22.48 31.11 -19.67
N GLU A 200 -22.11 30.69 -20.89
CA GLU A 200 -20.81 31.06 -21.48
C GLU A 200 -20.71 32.57 -21.76
N PHE A 201 -21.80 33.20 -22.18
CA PHE A 201 -21.85 34.64 -22.41
C PHE A 201 -21.74 35.44 -21.11
N SER A 202 -22.48 35.05 -20.06
CA SER A 202 -22.46 35.75 -18.77
C SER A 202 -21.11 35.56 -18.06
N HIS A 203 -20.42 34.45 -18.31
CA HIS A 203 -19.05 34.24 -17.85
C HIS A 203 -18.03 35.10 -18.62
N ALA A 204 -18.17 35.22 -19.94
CA ALA A 204 -17.26 36.02 -20.77
C ALA A 204 -17.48 37.55 -20.62
N TYR A 205 -18.71 37.98 -20.34
CA TYR A 205 -19.10 39.40 -20.23
C TYR A 205 -19.92 39.67 -18.94
N PRO A 206 -19.31 39.56 -17.75
CA PRO A 206 -20.03 39.64 -16.47
C PRO A 206 -20.69 41.00 -16.20
N ASP A 207 -20.14 42.09 -16.76
CA ASP A 207 -20.65 43.45 -16.54
C ASP A 207 -21.83 43.82 -17.48
N LEU A 208 -22.15 42.96 -18.46
CA LEU A 208 -23.18 43.27 -19.45
C LEU A 208 -24.57 42.79 -19.00
N ASN A 209 -25.49 43.74 -18.83
CA ASN A 209 -26.88 43.43 -18.51
C ASN A 209 -27.70 43.12 -19.78
N LEU A 210 -28.19 41.88 -19.87
CA LEU A 210 -29.10 41.43 -20.92
C LEU A 210 -30.55 41.81 -20.61
N HIS A 211 -31.20 42.63 -21.42
CA HIS A 211 -32.59 43.08 -21.19
C HIS A 211 -33.58 42.49 -22.19
N LEU A 212 -34.78 42.15 -21.75
CA LEU A 212 -35.86 41.59 -22.61
C LEU A 212 -36.34 42.56 -23.70
N ASN A 213 -36.23 43.86 -23.45
CA ASN A 213 -36.72 44.91 -24.36
C ASN A 213 -35.70 45.36 -25.40
N LYS A 214 -34.48 44.80 -25.34
CA LYS A 214 -33.42 45.04 -26.31
C LYS A 214 -33.21 43.78 -27.12
N ASP A 215 -32.67 43.95 -28.32
CA ASP A 215 -32.25 42.82 -29.14
C ASP A 215 -31.19 42.00 -28.40
N VAL A 216 -31.25 40.68 -28.62
CA VAL A 216 -30.28 39.74 -28.05
C VAL A 216 -28.92 40.01 -28.70
N PRO A 217 -27.82 40.16 -27.92
CA PRO A 217 -26.49 40.38 -28.46
C PRO A 217 -26.10 39.31 -29.48
N VAL A 218 -25.45 39.73 -30.56
CA VAL A 218 -25.08 38.86 -31.69
C VAL A 218 -24.10 37.78 -31.22
N GLU A 219 -23.23 38.11 -30.27
CA GLU A 219 -22.26 37.20 -29.67
C GLU A 219 -22.97 36.06 -28.91
N LEU A 220 -24.04 36.36 -28.17
CA LEU A 220 -24.85 35.34 -27.48
C LEU A 220 -25.52 34.41 -28.50
N LEU A 221 -26.11 34.98 -29.57
CA LEU A 221 -26.72 34.21 -30.65
C LEU A 221 -25.70 33.28 -31.33
N THR A 222 -24.48 33.78 -31.54
CA THR A 222 -23.38 33.01 -32.14
C THR A 222 -23.00 31.81 -31.26
N ILE A 223 -22.93 32.00 -29.94
CA ILE A 223 -22.66 30.89 -29.00
C ILE A 223 -23.81 29.88 -28.99
N ALA A 224 -25.07 30.35 -29.02
CA ALA A 224 -26.23 29.45 -29.07
C ALA A 224 -26.25 28.60 -30.34
N GLU A 225 -25.84 29.18 -31.47
CA GLU A 225 -25.72 28.50 -32.75
C GLU A 225 -24.61 27.46 -32.76
N LYS A 226 -23.48 27.75 -32.11
CA LYS A 226 -22.40 26.78 -31.91
C LYS A 226 -22.90 25.53 -31.18
N TYR A 227 -23.65 25.68 -30.09
CA TYR A 227 -24.23 24.54 -29.37
C TYR A 227 -25.31 23.81 -30.17
N PHE A 228 -26.10 24.55 -30.97
CA PHE A 228 -27.08 23.91 -31.85
C PHE A 228 -26.41 23.04 -32.92
N HIS A 229 -25.32 23.53 -33.53
CA HIS A 229 -24.52 22.73 -34.47
C HIS A 229 -23.95 21.50 -33.77
N ARG A 230 -23.45 21.63 -32.53
CA ARG A 230 -22.96 20.51 -31.73
C ARG A 230 -24.05 19.45 -31.48
N LEU A 231 -25.26 19.87 -31.09
CA LEU A 231 -26.40 18.95 -30.94
C LEU A 231 -26.80 18.28 -32.26
N SER A 232 -26.64 18.95 -33.39
CA SER A 232 -26.87 18.35 -34.71
C SER A 232 -25.84 17.27 -35.04
N VAL A 233 -24.55 17.53 -34.77
CA VAL A 233 -23.46 16.54 -34.91
C VAL A 233 -23.68 15.33 -34.00
N LEU A 234 -24.20 15.53 -32.79
CA LEU A 234 -24.55 14.45 -31.86
C LEU A 234 -25.84 13.69 -32.24
N GLY A 235 -26.50 14.05 -33.34
CA GLY A 235 -27.71 13.38 -33.82
C GLY A 235 -29.00 13.77 -33.07
N HIS A 236 -28.97 14.79 -32.21
CA HIS A 236 -30.13 15.21 -31.44
C HIS A 236 -31.08 16.15 -32.18
N THR A 237 -30.71 16.61 -33.38
CA THR A 237 -31.59 17.43 -34.22
C THR A 237 -31.24 17.35 -35.71
N VAL A 238 -32.30 17.23 -36.52
CA VAL A 238 -32.27 17.31 -38.00
C VAL A 238 -33.16 18.47 -38.49
N ARG A 239 -33.64 19.32 -37.57
CA ARG A 239 -34.61 20.38 -37.86
C ARG A 239 -33.92 21.66 -38.34
N LYS A 240 -34.68 22.52 -39.03
CA LYS A 240 -34.24 23.87 -39.44
C LYS A 240 -33.75 24.67 -38.23
N ARG A 241 -32.68 25.45 -38.43
CA ARG A 241 -32.06 26.33 -37.43
C ARG A 241 -33.14 27.16 -36.71
N PRO A 242 -33.24 27.06 -35.37
CA PRO A 242 -34.20 27.85 -34.60
C PRO A 242 -33.77 29.32 -34.59
N ASN A 243 -34.74 30.22 -34.60
CA ASN A 243 -34.50 31.63 -34.29
C ASN A 243 -34.49 31.77 -32.76
N PHE A 244 -33.33 32.14 -32.20
CA PHE A 244 -33.11 32.28 -30.75
C PHE A 244 -33.60 33.61 -30.16
N SER A 245 -33.84 34.65 -30.96
CA SER A 245 -34.39 35.93 -30.48
C SER A 245 -35.93 35.92 -30.39
N ASN A 246 -36.60 35.08 -31.17
CA ASN A 246 -38.06 34.95 -31.12
C ASN A 246 -38.53 34.21 -29.86
N SER A 247 -39.62 34.67 -29.25
CA SER A 247 -40.26 34.01 -28.10
C SER A 247 -39.30 33.79 -26.92
N LEU A 248 -38.45 34.79 -26.65
CA LEU A 248 -37.44 34.74 -25.58
C LEU A 248 -38.07 34.50 -24.20
N GLU A 249 -39.18 35.18 -23.88
CA GLU A 249 -39.89 34.99 -22.60
C GLU A 249 -40.34 33.54 -22.39
N LYS A 250 -40.86 32.89 -23.43
CA LYS A 250 -41.25 31.48 -23.39
C LYS A 250 -40.03 30.59 -23.18
N THR A 251 -38.94 30.85 -23.91
CA THR A 251 -37.68 30.10 -23.82
C THR A 251 -37.09 30.18 -22.41
N LEU A 252 -37.04 31.37 -21.82
CA LEU A 252 -36.59 31.59 -20.44
C LEU A 252 -37.53 30.92 -19.42
N SER A 253 -38.83 30.87 -19.69
CA SER A 253 -39.79 30.19 -18.81
C SER A 253 -39.59 28.68 -18.80
N GLU A 254 -39.30 28.07 -19.95
CA GLU A 254 -38.96 26.63 -20.05
C GLU A 254 -37.64 26.31 -19.32
N ILE A 255 -36.62 27.16 -19.47
CA ILE A 255 -35.35 27.03 -18.74
C ILE A 255 -35.58 27.09 -17.22
N ARG A 256 -36.32 28.10 -16.75
CA ARG A 256 -36.63 28.26 -15.32
C ARG A 256 -37.36 27.07 -14.75
N ALA A 257 -38.35 26.52 -15.46
CA ALA A 257 -39.10 25.35 -15.03
C ALA A 257 -38.19 24.12 -14.84
N ALA A 258 -37.29 23.85 -15.79
CA ALA A 258 -36.33 22.74 -15.68
C ALA A 258 -35.33 22.94 -14.53
N LEU A 259 -34.86 24.17 -14.34
CA LEU A 259 -33.96 24.50 -13.22
C LEU A 259 -34.65 24.47 -11.86
N ASP A 260 -35.95 24.80 -11.78
CA ASP A 260 -36.72 24.72 -10.54
C ASP A 260 -36.89 23.27 -10.05
N GLU A 261 -36.98 22.31 -10.96
CA GLU A 261 -37.04 20.88 -10.65
C GLU A 261 -35.72 20.40 -10.01
N ILE A 262 -34.59 20.87 -10.54
CA ILE A 262 -33.24 20.39 -10.15
C ILE A 262 -32.66 21.17 -8.96
N LEU A 263 -32.77 22.49 -8.97
CA LEU A 263 -32.13 23.37 -7.99
C LEU A 263 -32.98 23.59 -6.73
N ARG A 264 -34.10 22.86 -6.57
CA ARG A 264 -35.00 22.97 -5.42
C ARG A 264 -34.26 22.77 -4.09
N GLU A 265 -33.35 21.81 -4.06
CA GLU A 265 -32.59 21.43 -2.86
C GLU A 265 -31.23 22.14 -2.75
N SER A 266 -30.90 23.02 -3.71
CA SER A 266 -29.62 23.74 -3.79
C SER A 266 -29.84 25.25 -3.96
N PRO A 267 -30.29 25.97 -2.91
CA PRO A 267 -30.60 27.40 -3.00
C PRO A 267 -29.38 28.27 -3.33
N GLU A 268 -28.18 27.85 -2.94
CA GLU A 268 -26.92 28.56 -3.24
C GLU A 268 -26.61 28.57 -4.74
N LEU A 269 -26.76 27.43 -5.43
CA LEU A 269 -26.61 27.35 -6.88
C LEU A 269 -27.73 28.10 -7.60
N LYS A 270 -28.95 28.01 -7.08
CA LYS A 270 -30.12 28.72 -7.62
C LYS A 270 -29.90 30.23 -7.65
N ALA A 271 -29.25 30.82 -6.65
CA ALA A 271 -28.97 32.25 -6.64
C ALA A 271 -28.10 32.72 -7.83
N LYS A 272 -27.23 31.86 -8.36
CA LYS A 272 -26.28 32.19 -9.43
C LYS A 272 -26.73 31.74 -10.82
N LEU A 273 -27.22 30.51 -10.93
CA LEU A 273 -27.49 29.82 -12.20
C LEU A 273 -28.94 29.98 -12.67
N TYR A 274 -29.83 30.52 -11.84
CA TYR A 274 -31.23 30.71 -12.21
C TYR A 274 -31.46 32.06 -12.91
N PRO A 275 -31.98 32.08 -14.15
CA PRO A 275 -32.29 33.32 -14.84
C PRO A 275 -33.35 34.14 -14.08
N PRO A 276 -33.05 35.37 -13.62
CA PRO A 276 -33.99 36.17 -12.86
C PRO A 276 -35.25 36.50 -13.66
N LYS A 277 -36.42 36.50 -12.99
CA LYS A 277 -37.73 36.81 -13.58
C LYS A 277 -38.10 38.26 -13.27
N ALA A 278 -38.53 39.03 -14.27
CA ALA A 278 -39.13 40.34 -14.06
C ALA A 278 -40.41 40.20 -13.20
N HIS A 279 -40.49 40.94 -12.09
CA HIS A 279 -41.68 41.00 -11.22
C HIS A 279 -42.20 42.44 -11.20
N GLY A 280 -43.49 42.63 -11.45
CA GLY A 280 -44.16 43.94 -11.36
C GLY A 280 -44.43 44.63 -12.70
N GLU A 281 -45.22 45.71 -12.65
CA GLU A 281 -45.88 46.40 -13.76
C GLU A 281 -45.00 46.58 -15.02
N GLY A 282 -45.33 45.79 -16.04
CA GLY A 282 -44.71 45.82 -17.36
C GLY A 282 -43.45 44.94 -17.44
N SER A 283 -43.57 43.83 -18.19
CA SER A 283 -42.42 43.10 -18.78
C SER A 283 -41.44 44.02 -19.55
N ARG A 284 -41.87 45.27 -19.80
CA ARG A 284 -41.16 46.32 -20.51
C ARG A 284 -40.28 47.23 -19.65
N SER A 285 -40.17 47.01 -18.34
CA SER A 285 -39.30 47.85 -17.51
C SER A 285 -37.83 47.66 -17.91
N LYS A 286 -37.08 48.76 -18.07
CA LYS A 286 -35.68 48.78 -18.51
C LYS A 286 -34.70 48.17 -17.49
N LEU A 287 -35.19 47.74 -16.33
CA LEU A 287 -34.39 47.47 -15.14
C LEU A 287 -34.10 45.98 -14.91
N HIS A 288 -34.89 45.08 -15.53
CA HIS A 288 -34.67 43.65 -15.33
C HIS A 288 -33.71 43.11 -16.37
N SER A 289 -32.56 42.61 -15.90
CA SER A 289 -31.68 41.79 -16.70
C SER A 289 -32.06 40.32 -16.54
N TYR A 290 -31.97 39.51 -17.60
CA TYR A 290 -32.10 38.05 -17.54
C TYR A 290 -30.74 37.32 -17.53
N GLY A 291 -29.63 38.06 -17.58
CA GLY A 291 -28.29 37.49 -17.50
C GLY A 291 -28.00 36.86 -16.15
N LEU A 292 -27.09 35.89 -16.14
CA LEU A 292 -26.63 35.23 -14.91
C LEU A 292 -25.54 36.10 -14.27
N LYS A 293 -25.44 36.09 -12.93
CA LYS A 293 -24.48 36.90 -12.16
C LYS A 293 -23.61 36.01 -11.29
N ASP A 294 -22.39 36.46 -11.02
CA ASP A 294 -21.44 35.84 -10.09
C ASP A 294 -21.15 34.34 -10.38
N LEU A 295 -21.04 34.00 -11.66
CA LEU A 295 -20.72 32.65 -12.13
C LEU A 295 -19.24 32.33 -11.94
N LEU A 296 -18.95 31.23 -11.23
CA LEU A 296 -17.61 30.65 -11.13
C LEU A 296 -17.52 29.38 -11.97
N ASP A 297 -16.32 29.05 -12.47
CA ASP A 297 -16.05 27.79 -13.19
C ASP A 297 -16.35 26.55 -12.35
N SER A 298 -16.35 26.69 -11.02
CA SER A 298 -16.71 25.62 -10.09
C SER A 298 -18.22 25.34 -10.02
N ASP A 299 -19.07 26.24 -10.52
CA ASP A 299 -20.52 26.16 -10.32
C ASP A 299 -21.23 25.31 -11.40
N TYR A 300 -20.62 25.12 -12.58
CA TYR A 300 -21.24 24.37 -13.69
C TYR A 300 -20.24 23.54 -14.52
N GLU A 301 -20.72 22.47 -15.14
CA GLU A 301 -20.00 21.61 -16.06
C GLU A 301 -20.78 21.40 -17.36
N ILE A 302 -20.11 21.49 -18.50
CA ILE A 302 -20.72 21.20 -19.81
C ILE A 302 -20.06 19.94 -20.37
N ARG A 303 -20.79 18.84 -20.41
CA ARG A 303 -20.33 17.58 -21.01
C ARG A 303 -20.72 17.53 -22.48
N GLY A 304 -19.79 17.13 -23.33
CA GLY A 304 -19.99 17.03 -24.78
C GLY A 304 -19.79 18.34 -25.57
N LYS A 305 -19.09 19.33 -24.98
CA LYS A 305 -18.67 20.56 -25.68
C LYS A 305 -17.85 20.25 -26.94
#